data_AF-A0A412EKQ9-F1
#
_entry.id   AF-A0A412EKQ9-F1
#
_cell.length_a   1.000
_cell.length_b   1.000
_cell.length_c   1.000
_cell.angle_alpha   90.00
_cell.angle_beta   90.00
_cell.angle_gamma   90.00
#
_symmetry.space_group_name_H-M   'P 1'
#
loop_
_entity.id
_entity.type
_entity.pdbx_description
1 polymer ?
#
loop_
_entity_poly.entity_id
_entity_poly.type
_entity_poly.pdbx_seq_one_letter_code
_entity_poly.pdbx_strand_id
1 'polypeptide(L)' 'MIKSKDGAVEVKGSTTVLMTDLSMIIKSLRETFEEEDIPKETGDKLIRKAVDVGFWTEDKLDKELSNMRAEVLGKLM' A
#
# COMPACT_ATOMS: atom_id res chain seq x y z
N MET A 1 -15.76 -2.80 9.05
CA MET A 1 -15.80 -1.43 8.54
C MET A 1 -14.47 -0.77 8.76
N ILE A 2 -13.76 -0.51 7.67
CA ILE A 2 -12.55 0.30 7.62
C ILE A 2 -12.98 1.70 7.18
N LYS A 3 -12.62 2.73 7.97
CA LYS A 3 -12.83 4.13 7.60
C LYS A 3 -11.49 4.85 7.65
N SER A 4 -11.17 5.57 6.57
CA SER A 4 -9.98 6.42 6.51
C SER A 4 -10.40 7.89 6.43
N LYS A 5 -9.77 8.74 7.23
CA LYS A 5 -9.91 10.20 7.15
C LYS A 5 -8.57 10.83 7.53
N ASP A 6 -8.07 11.72 6.66
CA ASP A 6 -6.83 12.49 6.90
C ASP A 6 -5.63 11.61 7.31
N GLY A 7 -5.53 10.41 6.73
CA GLY A 7 -4.46 9.44 7.03
C GLY A 7 -4.67 8.61 8.31
N ALA A 8 -5.67 8.92 9.13
CA ALA A 8 -6.07 8.09 10.27
C ALA A 8 -7.07 7.01 9.83
N VAL A 9 -6.88 5.79 10.34
CA VAL A 9 -7.75 4.65 10.03
C VAL A 9 -8.46 4.15 11.28
N GLU A 10 -9.78 4.13 11.24
CA GLU A 10 -10.62 3.45 12.24
C GLU A 10 -11.09 2.10 11.72
N VAL A 11 -10.98 1.07 12.56
CA VAL A 11 -11.37 -0.31 12.25
C VAL A 11 -12.42 -0.80 13.26
N LYS A 12 -13.61 -1.18 12.78
CA LYS A 12 -14.72 -1.71 13.60
C LYS A 12 -15.40 -2.89 12.91
N GLY A 13 -15.71 -3.96 13.66
CA GLY A 13 -16.48 -5.10 13.17
C GLY A 13 -15.76 -6.44 13.30
N SER A 14 -16.41 -7.51 12.83
CA SER A 14 -15.85 -8.87 12.86
C SER A 14 -14.78 -9.07 11.77
N THR A 15 -13.91 -10.07 11.96
CA THR A 15 -12.88 -10.44 10.97
C THR A 15 -13.45 -10.59 9.56
N THR A 16 -14.59 -11.26 9.40
CA THR A 16 -15.24 -11.44 8.10
C THR A 16 -15.59 -10.11 7.43
N VAL A 17 -16.13 -9.15 8.20
CA VAL A 17 -16.45 -7.82 7.68
C VAL A 17 -15.17 -7.09 7.28
N LEU A 18 -14.12 -7.14 8.11
CA LEU A 18 -12.85 -6.47 7.83
C LEU A 18 -12.16 -7.02 6.57
N MET A 19 -12.14 -8.35 6.40
CA MET A 19 -11.55 -8.97 5.21
C MET A 19 -12.36 -8.67 3.94
N THR A 20 -13.69 -8.58 4.06
CA THR A 20 -14.56 -8.15 2.96
C THR A 20 -14.26 -6.71 2.56
N ASP A 21 -14.17 -5.79 3.54
CA ASP A 21 -13.86 -4.38 3.27
C ASP A 21 -12.49 -4.23 2.60
N LEU A 22 -11.47 -4.92 3.10
CA LEU A 22 -10.13 -4.90 2.51
C LEU A 22 -10.14 -5.39 1.06
N SER A 23 -10.91 -6.46 0.77
CA SER A 23 -11.05 -6.99 -0.58
C SER A 23 -11.70 -5.97 -1.52
N MET A 24 -12.69 -5.22 -1.05
CA MET A 24 -13.36 -4.16 -1.82
C MET A 24 -12.46 -2.95 -2.05
N ILE A 25 -11.62 -2.58 -1.07
CA ILE A 25 -10.60 -1.53 -1.22
C ILE A 25 -9.59 -1.93 -2.30
N ILE A 26 -9.07 -3.16 -2.25
CA ILE A 26 -8.13 -3.69 -3.24
C ILE A 26 -8.76 -3.70 -4.64
N LYS A 27 -10.01 -4.15 -4.76
CA LYS A 27 -10.74 -4.11 -6.04
C LYS A 27 -10.84 -2.68 -6.58
N SER A 28 -11.24 -1.72 -5.74
CA SER A 28 -11.41 -0.32 -6.14
C SER A 28 -10.09 0.30 -6.58
N LEU A 29 -8.98 0.02 -5.89
CA LEU A 29 -7.64 0.46 -6.30
C LEU A 29 -7.24 -0.07 -7.67
N ARG A 30 -7.56 -1.34 -7.98
CA ARG A 30 -7.29 -1.93 -9.30
C ARG A 30 -8.07 -1.23 -10.41
N GLU A 31 -9.33 -0.87 -10.14
CA GLU A 31 -10.17 -0.12 -11.07
C GLU A 31 -9.62 1.30 -11.30
N THR A 32 -9.22 2.00 -10.24
CA THR A 32 -8.57 3.32 -10.36
C THR A 32 -7.26 3.26 -11.14
N PHE A 33 -6.43 2.24 -10.92
CA PHE A 33 -5.19 2.06 -11.68
C PHE A 33 -5.46 1.79 -13.16
N GLU A 34 -6.52 1.07 -13.49
CA GLU A 34 -6.95 0.88 -14.87
C GLU A 34 -7.41 2.20 -15.51
N GLU A 35 -8.14 3.04 -14.76
CA GLU A 35 -8.53 4.39 -15.20
C GLU A 35 -7.33 5.34 -15.42
N GLU A 36 -6.22 5.11 -14.72
CA GLU A 36 -4.96 5.86 -14.86
C GLU A 36 -3.98 5.24 -15.89
N ASP A 37 -4.45 4.32 -16.75
CA ASP A 37 -3.65 3.59 -17.74
C ASP A 37 -2.46 2.81 -17.13
N ILE A 38 -2.51 2.48 -15.83
CA ILE A 38 -1.49 1.66 -15.18
C ILE A 38 -1.75 0.20 -15.56
N PRO A 39 -0.75 -0.51 -16.14
CA PRO A 39 -0.92 -1.91 -16.50
C PRO A 39 -1.31 -2.76 -15.28
N LYS A 40 -2.27 -3.67 -15.46
CA LYS A 40 -2.78 -4.56 -14.39
C LYS A 40 -1.67 -5.22 -13.57
N GLU A 41 -0.63 -5.76 -14.23
CA GLU A 41 0.48 -6.39 -13.53
C GLU A 41 1.24 -5.42 -12.62
N THR A 42 1.47 -4.20 -13.09
CA THR A 42 2.12 -3.13 -12.32
C THR A 42 1.23 -2.71 -11.15
N GLY A 43 -0.07 -2.48 -11.37
CA GLY A 43 -1.01 -2.15 -10.30
C GLY A 43 -1.09 -3.23 -9.23
N ASP A 44 -1.17 -4.49 -9.64
CA ASP A 44 -1.19 -5.66 -8.76
C ASP A 44 0.12 -5.78 -7.94
N LYS A 45 1.28 -5.40 -8.50
CA LYS A 45 2.56 -5.34 -7.78
C LYS A 45 2.59 -4.19 -6.77
N LEU A 46 2.07 -3.02 -7.13
CA LEU A 46 2.00 -1.85 -6.25
C LEU A 46 1.15 -2.13 -5.00
N ILE A 47 -0.02 -2.76 -5.19
CA ILE A 47 -0.91 -3.13 -4.07
C ILE A 47 -0.22 -4.11 -3.13
N ARG A 48 0.40 -5.17 -3.66
CA ARG A 48 1.13 -6.15 -2.82
C ARG A 48 2.27 -5.49 -2.06
N LYS A 49 3.04 -4.63 -2.72
CA LYS A 49 4.12 -3.88 -2.05
C LYS A 49 3.59 -3.00 -0.92
N ALA A 50 2.45 -2.33 -1.11
CA ALA A 50 1.83 -1.53 -0.05
C ALA A 50 1.37 -2.39 1.14
N VAL A 51 0.79 -3.57 0.88
CA VAL A 51 0.43 -4.54 1.92
C VAL A 51 1.69 -5.02 2.67
N ASP A 52 2.75 -5.38 1.95
CA ASP A 52 4.01 -5.81 2.55
C ASP A 52 4.60 -4.73 3.47
N VAL A 53 4.60 -3.47 3.02
CA VAL A 53 5.05 -2.31 3.81
C VAL A 53 4.22 -2.16 5.09
N GLY A 54 2.91 -2.42 5.03
CA GLY A 54 2.04 -2.41 6.22
C GLY A 54 2.38 -3.48 7.27
N PHE A 55 3.12 -4.52 6.90
CA PHE A 55 3.63 -5.54 7.82
C PHE A 55 5.03 -5.27 8.36
N TRP A 56 5.71 -4.21 7.90
CA TRP A 56 7.07 -3.92 8.34
C TRP A 56 7.09 -3.26 9.72
N THR A 57 8.15 -3.57 10.47
CA THR A 57 8.48 -2.85 11.70
C THR A 57 9.04 -1.47 11.35
N GLU A 58 9.00 -0.53 12.30
CA GLU A 58 9.62 0.80 12.16
C GLU A 58 11.09 0.70 11.73
N ASP A 59 11.88 -0.17 12.37
CA ASP A 59 13.29 -0.42 12.01
C ASP A 59 13.47 -0.82 10.54
N LYS A 60 12.55 -1.62 10.00
CA LYS A 60 12.62 -2.09 8.62
C LYS A 60 12.22 -0.98 7.65
N LEU A 61 11.23 -0.16 8.01
CA LEU A 61 10.85 1.03 7.25
C LEU A 61 12.00 2.02 7.17
N ASP A 62 12.66 2.31 8.30
CA ASP A 62 13.80 3.24 8.37
C ASP A 62 15.00 2.75 7.55
N LYS A 63 15.26 1.45 7.59
CA LYS A 63 16.30 0.83 6.75
C LYS A 63 15.99 0.95 5.26
N GLU A 64 14.75 0.70 4.86
CA GLU A 64 14.37 0.82 3.44
C GLU A 64 14.42 2.28 2.96
N LEU A 65 13.94 3.23 3.78
CA LEU A 65 14.06 4.66 3.49
C LEU A 65 15.51 5.09 3.33
N SER A 66 16.41 4.58 4.18
CA SER A 66 17.85 4.84 4.08
C SER A 66 18.46 4.27 2.80
N ASN A 67 18.08 3.04 2.41
CA ASN A 67 18.51 2.42 1.16
C ASN A 67 18.03 3.21 -0.07
N MET A 68 16.76 3.62 -0.09
CA MET A 68 16.20 4.43 -1.18
C MET A 68 16.93 5.77 -1.31
N ARG A 69 17.24 6.45 -0.20
CA ARG A 69 18.02 7.69 -0.21
C ARG A 69 19.42 7.46 -0.79
N ALA A 70 20.09 6.38 -0.39
CA ALA A 70 21.41 6.03 -0.91
C ALA A 70 21.37 5.71 -2.42
N GLU A 71 20.35 5.00 -2.90
CA GLU A 71 20.19 4.67 -4.31
C GLU A 71 19.94 5.92 -5.17
N VAL A 72 19.12 6.87 -4.68
CA VAL A 72 18.89 8.15 -5.36
C VAL A 72 20.17 8.98 -5.40
N LEU A 73 20.91 9.08 -4.29
CA LEU A 73 22.18 9.80 -4.24
C LEU A 73 23.25 9.17 -5.13
N GLY A 74 23.29 7.85 -5.22
CA GLY A 74 24.21 7.12 -6.09
C GLY A 74 23.89 7.24 -7.58
N LYS A 75 22.64 7.54 -7.96
CA LYS A 75 22.25 7.82 -9.36
C LYS A 75 22.47 9.28 -9.77
N LEU A 76 22.71 10.18 -8.81
CA LEU A 76 22.96 11.61 -9.02
C LEU A 76 24.46 11.95 -9.07
N MET A 77 25.34 10.99 -8.76
CA MET A 77 26.79 11.08 -8.91
C MET A 77 27.24 10.41 -10.21
#